data_AF-A0AA88TLZ4-F1
#
_entry.id   AF-A0AA88TLZ4-F1
#
_cell.length_a   1.000
_cell.length_b   1.000
_cell.length_c   1.000
_cell.angle_alpha   90.00
_cell.angle_beta   90.00
_cell.angle_gamma   90.00
#
_symmetry.space_group_name_H-M   'P 1'
#
loop_
_entity.id
_entity.type
_entity.pdbx_description
1 polymer ?
#
loop_
_entity_poly.entity_id
_entity_poly.type
_entity_poly.pdbx_seq_one_letter_code
_entity_poly.pdbx_strand_id
1 'polypeptide(L)'
;MFGTATQKNCTTRFNNVSQSHNGSYFFRLEANGVLRLSYRKPTYSQIQITVLGSPPKPTVSVFKDQQEMMEMMEMMEGSSVSLRCSTKIFCPFRPPSLTWSSSLNENITERQHQTQTELISDLNFTVSHHHHGVTFTCTATHQLQQQTTTHESLMLQVQCKT
;
A
#
# COMPACT_ATOMS: atom_id res chain seq x y z
N MET A 1 6.96 23.96 -9.43
CA MET A 1 6.64 23.41 -10.76
C MET A 1 7.94 22.89 -11.34
N PHE A 2 7.99 21.63 -11.79
CA PHE A 2 9.22 21.00 -12.29
C PHE A 2 9.27 20.98 -13.82
N GLY A 3 8.15 21.21 -14.49
CA GLY A 3 8.06 21.25 -15.95
C GLY A 3 8.47 22.59 -16.57
N THR A 4 8.89 22.54 -17.82
CA THR A 4 9.18 23.70 -18.67
C THR A 4 7.94 24.11 -19.47
N ALA A 5 7.34 25.25 -19.13
CA ALA A 5 6.09 25.70 -19.74
C ALA A 5 6.19 25.94 -21.27
N THR A 6 7.34 26.40 -21.77
CA THR A 6 7.59 26.59 -23.22
C THR A 6 7.61 25.27 -23.99
N GLN A 7 7.89 24.15 -23.31
CA GLN A 7 7.79 22.79 -23.85
C GLN A 7 6.42 22.16 -23.60
N LYS A 8 5.42 22.97 -23.19
CA LYS A 8 4.09 22.50 -22.79
C LYS A 8 4.12 21.51 -21.62
N ASN A 9 5.20 21.49 -20.83
CA ASN A 9 5.34 20.63 -19.67
C ASN A 9 4.98 21.42 -18.41
N CYS A 10 3.83 21.10 -17.83
CA CYS A 10 3.32 21.76 -16.64
C CYS A 10 3.41 20.90 -15.37
N THR A 11 4.33 19.92 -15.35
CA THR A 11 4.45 18.97 -14.26
C THR A 11 4.65 19.67 -12.92
N THR A 12 3.76 19.36 -11.97
CA THR A 12 3.77 19.93 -10.63
C THR A 12 3.87 18.80 -9.61
N ARG A 13 4.79 18.94 -8.66
CA ARG A 13 4.98 18.00 -7.56
C ARG A 13 4.65 18.72 -6.27
N PHE A 14 3.81 18.07 -5.46
CA PHE A 14 3.52 18.50 -4.11
C PHE A 14 4.51 17.78 -3.20
N ASN A 15 5.20 18.55 -2.36
CA ASN A 15 6.03 18.01 -1.30
C ASN A 15 5.28 18.19 0.01
N ASN A 16 5.57 17.34 1.00
CA ASN A 16 5.05 17.52 2.35
C ASN A 16 3.52 17.64 2.39
N VAL A 17 2.87 16.73 1.67
CA VAL A 17 1.41 16.72 1.51
C VAL A 17 0.76 16.44 2.88
N SER A 18 -0.26 17.22 3.19
CA SER A 18 -1.03 17.17 4.43
C SER A 18 -2.51 17.42 4.11
N GLN A 19 -3.40 17.21 5.09
CA GLN A 19 -4.84 17.40 4.90
C GLN A 19 -5.23 18.82 4.47
N SER A 20 -4.39 19.84 4.70
CA SER A 20 -4.63 21.21 4.20
C SER A 20 -4.54 21.33 2.68
N HIS A 21 -3.99 20.31 2.00
CA HIS A 21 -3.95 20.21 0.55
C HIS A 21 -5.18 19.49 -0.03
N ASN A 22 -6.18 19.17 0.78
CA ASN A 22 -7.44 18.65 0.29
C ASN A 22 -8.20 19.77 -0.46
N GLY A 23 -8.63 19.51 -1.69
CA GLY A 23 -9.46 20.45 -2.41
C GLY A 23 -9.43 20.33 -3.94
N SER A 24 -10.06 21.33 -4.57
CA SER A 24 -10.15 21.47 -6.01
C SER A 24 -9.02 22.35 -6.54
N TYR A 25 -8.26 21.84 -7.50
CA TYR A 25 -7.19 22.58 -8.15
C TYR A 25 -7.48 22.75 -9.64
N PHE A 26 -7.09 23.90 -10.16
CA PHE A 26 -7.13 24.21 -11.59
C PHE A 26 -5.79 24.79 -12.00
N PHE A 27 -5.43 24.58 -13.26
CA PHE A 27 -4.20 25.16 -13.81
C PHE A 27 -4.45 26.61 -14.24
N ARG A 28 -3.44 27.47 -14.05
CA ARG A 28 -3.45 28.86 -14.50
C ARG A 28 -2.15 29.18 -15.21
N LEU A 29 -2.27 29.79 -16.37
CA LEU A 29 -1.14 30.28 -17.17
C LEU A 29 -1.16 31.80 -17.16
N GLU A 30 -0.03 32.38 -16.78
CA GLU A 30 0.21 33.81 -16.87
C GLU A 30 1.50 34.09 -17.65
N ALA A 31 1.46 35.05 -18.57
CA ALA A 31 2.66 35.53 -19.27
C ALA A 31 2.58 37.03 -19.55
N ASN A 32 3.67 37.74 -19.24
CA ASN A 32 3.88 39.16 -19.55
C ASN A 32 2.74 40.09 -19.11
N GLY A 33 1.95 39.72 -18.10
CA GLY A 33 0.80 40.48 -17.61
C GLY A 33 -0.42 40.51 -18.55
N VAL A 34 -0.25 40.18 -19.83
CA VAL A 34 -1.29 40.19 -20.87
C VAL A 34 -2.01 38.84 -20.95
N LEU A 35 -1.25 37.75 -21.01
CA LEU A 35 -1.84 36.41 -21.04
C LEU A 35 -2.22 36.01 -19.62
N ARG A 36 -3.52 35.81 -19.36
CA ARG A 36 -4.06 35.36 -18.08
C ARG A 36 -5.19 34.36 -18.33
N LEU A 37 -4.87 33.07 -18.38
CA LEU A 37 -5.84 32.02 -18.65
C LEU A 37 -5.97 31.07 -17.47
N SER A 38 -7.20 30.81 -17.02
CA SER A 38 -7.49 29.84 -15.96
C SER A 38 -8.36 28.72 -16.50
N TYR A 39 -7.87 27.50 -16.37
CA TYR A 39 -8.52 26.30 -16.88
C TYR A 39 -9.52 25.77 -15.84
N ARG A 40 -10.69 26.41 -15.74
CA ARG A 40 -11.74 26.08 -14.77
C ARG A 40 -12.99 25.51 -15.45
N LYS A 41 -13.88 24.91 -14.65
CA LYS A 41 -15.22 24.50 -15.08
C LYS A 41 -16.04 25.72 -15.56
N PRO A 42 -17.02 25.54 -16.46
CA PRO A 42 -17.45 24.27 -17.08
C PRO A 42 -16.58 23.83 -18.25
N THR A 43 -15.76 24.72 -18.81
CA THR A 43 -15.00 24.48 -20.05
C THR A 43 -13.85 23.48 -19.86
N TYR A 44 -13.22 23.46 -18.68
CA TYR A 44 -12.07 22.62 -18.40
C TYR A 44 -12.23 21.82 -17.10
N SER A 45 -11.61 20.64 -17.07
CA SER A 45 -11.58 19.78 -15.89
C SER A 45 -10.71 20.37 -14.79
N GLN A 46 -11.23 20.30 -13.56
CA GLN A 46 -10.46 20.55 -12.34
C GLN A 46 -10.04 19.20 -11.75
N ILE A 47 -8.91 19.17 -11.07
CA ILE A 47 -8.48 17.99 -10.31
C ILE A 47 -8.98 18.11 -8.88
N GLN A 48 -9.52 17.03 -8.34
CA GLN A 48 -9.77 16.90 -6.90
C GLN A 48 -8.60 16.16 -6.29
N ILE A 49 -7.96 16.77 -5.30
CA ILE A 49 -6.92 16.11 -4.50
C ILE A 49 -7.55 15.82 -3.14
N THR A 50 -7.64 14.54 -2.81
CA THR A 50 -8.06 14.09 -1.48
C THR A 50 -6.85 13.56 -0.75
N VAL A 51 -6.52 14.15 0.39
CA VAL A 51 -5.41 13.71 1.24
C VAL A 51 -5.97 13.02 2.48
N LEU A 52 -5.62 11.75 2.65
CA LEU A 52 -5.98 10.98 3.85
C LEU A 52 -5.09 11.36 5.03
N GLY A 53 -5.62 11.29 6.25
CA GLY A 53 -4.88 11.61 7.48
C GLY A 53 -3.82 10.59 7.84
N SER A 54 -3.97 9.35 7.37
CA SER A 54 -3.02 8.26 7.53
C SER A 54 -2.95 7.43 6.25
N PRO A 55 -1.84 6.70 6.01
CA PRO A 55 -1.82 5.62 5.03
C PRO A 55 -2.94 4.61 5.29
N PRO A 56 -3.46 3.95 4.24
CA PRO A 56 -4.33 2.80 4.42
C PRO A 56 -3.56 1.66 5.09
N LYS A 57 -4.30 0.78 5.78
CA LYS A 57 -3.73 -0.46 6.30
C LYS A 57 -3.21 -1.33 5.14
N PRO A 58 -2.16 -2.15 5.39
CA PRO A 58 -1.79 -3.17 4.43
C PRO A 58 -2.93 -4.19 4.24
N THR A 59 -2.95 -4.85 3.10
CA THR A 59 -3.85 -5.99 2.86
C THR A 59 -3.11 -7.27 3.18
N VAL A 60 -3.73 -8.20 3.91
CA VAL A 60 -3.22 -9.55 4.13
C VAL A 60 -4.16 -10.54 3.46
N SER A 61 -3.62 -11.43 2.63
CA SER A 61 -4.39 -12.51 2.01
C SER A 61 -3.65 -13.84 2.03
N VAL A 62 -4.42 -14.92 1.94
CA VAL A 62 -3.92 -16.30 1.98
C VAL A 62 -3.92 -16.88 0.58
N PHE A 63 -2.82 -17.51 0.20
CA PHE A 63 -2.72 -18.27 -1.05
C PHE A 63 -2.39 -19.73 -0.76
N LYS A 64 -3.06 -20.63 -1.46
CA LYS A 64 -2.72 -22.06 -1.54
C LYS A 64 -2.64 -22.44 -3.00
N ASP A 65 -1.57 -23.11 -3.41
CA ASP A 65 -1.35 -23.52 -4.80
C ASP A 65 -1.54 -22.35 -5.80
N GLN A 66 -1.09 -21.14 -5.42
CA GLN A 66 -1.23 -19.88 -6.17
C GLN A 66 -2.66 -19.33 -6.32
N GLN A 67 -3.63 -19.94 -5.66
CA GLN A 67 -5.02 -19.49 -5.65
C GLN A 67 -5.32 -18.78 -4.33
N GLU A 68 -5.87 -17.57 -4.44
CA GLU A 68 -6.30 -16.79 -3.27
C GLU A 68 -7.47 -17.51 -2.59
N MET A 69 -7.32 -17.78 -1.31
CA MET A 69 -8.36 -18.36 -0.48
C MET A 69 -9.15 -17.24 0.19
N MET A 70 -10.47 -17.41 0.27
CA MET A 70 -11.30 -16.51 1.09
C MET A 70 -10.90 -16.64 2.56
N GLU A 71 -10.95 -15.50 3.24
CA GLU A 71 -10.60 -15.26 4.63
C GLU A 71 -11.56 -15.99 5.59
N MET A 72 -11.47 -17.32 5.67
CA MET A 72 -12.09 -18.20 6.69
C MET A 72 -11.93 -19.70 6.39
N MET A 73 -11.37 -20.07 5.24
CA MET A 73 -11.33 -21.48 4.87
C MET A 73 -10.25 -22.22 5.68
N GLU A 74 -10.68 -23.20 6.48
CA GLU A 74 -9.81 -23.97 7.35
C GLU A 74 -8.69 -24.64 6.55
N MET A 75 -7.45 -24.42 6.98
CA MET A 75 -6.28 -24.93 6.29
C MET A 75 -5.99 -26.35 6.77
N MET A 76 -5.86 -27.30 5.85
CA MET A 76 -5.47 -28.65 6.25
C MET A 76 -4.00 -28.67 6.67
N GLU A 77 -3.73 -29.34 7.79
CA GLU A 77 -2.37 -29.67 8.22
C GLU A 77 -1.59 -30.39 7.10
N GLY A 78 -0.33 -29.99 6.93
CA GLY A 78 0.56 -30.47 5.88
C GLY A 78 0.41 -29.76 4.54
N SER A 79 -0.54 -28.83 4.39
CA SER A 79 -0.62 -28.00 3.17
C SER A 79 0.45 -26.92 3.15
N SER A 80 0.99 -26.63 1.96
CA SER A 80 1.89 -25.51 1.74
C SER A 80 1.08 -24.26 1.41
N VAL A 81 1.29 -23.18 2.17
CA VAL A 81 0.54 -21.93 2.02
C VAL A 81 1.48 -20.72 1.98
N SER A 82 0.97 -19.62 1.43
CA SER A 82 1.64 -18.33 1.38
C SER A 82 0.74 -17.24 1.95
N LEU A 83 1.19 -16.55 3.00
CA LEU A 83 0.54 -15.32 3.45
C LEU A 83 1.18 -14.16 2.71
N ARG A 84 0.36 -13.40 1.98
CA ARG A 84 0.80 -12.23 1.23
C ARG A 84 0.33 -10.97 1.93
N CYS A 85 1.27 -10.10 2.23
CA CYS A 85 0.97 -8.74 2.68
C CYS A 85 1.33 -7.73 1.59
N SER A 86 0.44 -6.77 1.32
CA SER A 86 0.70 -5.71 0.35
C SER A 86 0.37 -4.33 0.92
N THR A 87 1.16 -3.33 0.53
CA THR A 87 0.89 -1.91 0.84
C THR A 87 1.22 -1.02 -0.35
N LYS A 88 0.55 0.14 -0.46
CA LYS A 88 0.77 1.10 -1.55
C LYS A 88 2.06 1.90 -1.36
N ILE A 89 2.78 2.11 -2.45
CA ILE A 89 3.92 3.02 -2.54
C ILE A 89 3.42 4.40 -2.98
N PHE A 90 3.23 5.31 -2.03
CA PHE A 90 2.81 6.69 -2.32
C PHE A 90 3.94 7.58 -2.85
N CYS A 91 5.18 7.29 -2.46
CA CYS A 91 6.36 8.02 -2.89
C CYS A 91 7.47 7.03 -3.27
N PRO A 92 7.76 6.83 -4.57
CA PRO A 92 8.80 5.89 -5.02
C PRO A 92 10.20 6.18 -4.47
N PHE A 93 10.49 7.45 -4.15
CA PHE A 93 11.76 7.86 -3.54
C PHE A 93 11.85 7.55 -2.04
N ARG A 94 10.72 7.21 -1.39
CA ARG A 94 10.63 6.84 0.02
C ARG A 94 9.62 5.69 0.16
N PRO A 95 9.97 4.49 -0.33
CA PRO A 95 9.09 3.34 -0.21
C PRO A 95 8.84 3.00 1.26
N PRO A 96 7.66 2.43 1.59
CA PRO A 96 7.42 1.89 2.92
C PRO A 96 8.29 0.65 3.19
N SER A 97 8.24 0.12 4.40
CA SER A 97 8.75 -1.22 4.72
C SER A 97 7.63 -2.12 5.24
N LEU A 98 7.72 -3.41 4.97
CA LEU A 98 6.82 -4.44 5.51
C LEU A 98 7.59 -5.32 6.50
N THR A 99 6.94 -5.68 7.59
CA THR A 99 7.47 -6.62 8.59
C THR A 99 6.35 -7.52 9.09
N TRP A 100 6.67 -8.78 9.30
CA TRP A 100 5.75 -9.74 9.90
C TRP A 100 6.06 -9.97 11.38
N SER A 101 5.01 -10.27 12.14
CA SER A 101 5.11 -10.72 13.54
C SER A 101 4.07 -11.79 13.79
N SER A 102 4.44 -12.80 14.56
CA SER A 102 3.55 -13.87 15.02
C SER A 102 4.00 -14.34 16.41
N SER A 103 3.14 -15.08 17.11
CA SER A 103 3.49 -15.71 18.40
C SER A 103 4.34 -16.96 18.23
N LEU A 104 4.56 -17.44 17.00
CA LEU A 104 5.40 -18.59 16.70
C LEU A 104 6.82 -18.13 16.38
N ASN A 105 7.80 -18.59 17.16
CA ASN A 105 9.22 -18.42 16.85
C ASN A 105 9.69 -19.54 15.91
N GLU A 106 9.20 -19.55 14.68
CA GLU A 106 9.58 -20.52 13.64
C GLU A 106 10.40 -19.88 12.52
N ASN A 107 11.18 -20.71 11.82
CA ASN A 107 12.02 -20.27 10.71
C ASN A 107 11.17 -20.14 9.43
N ILE A 108 10.42 -19.04 9.34
CA ILE A 108 9.54 -18.75 8.20
C ILE A 108 10.36 -18.10 7.09
N THR A 109 10.14 -18.53 5.84
CA THR A 109 10.80 -17.91 4.69
C THR A 109 10.03 -16.69 4.23
N GLU A 110 10.56 -15.50 4.51
CA GLU A 110 10.05 -14.23 4.01
C GLU A 110 10.66 -13.87 2.66
N ARG A 111 9.83 -13.48 1.70
CA ARG A 111 10.26 -12.95 0.40
C ARG A 111 9.58 -11.64 0.09
N GLN A 112 10.36 -10.56 0.01
CA GLN A 112 9.87 -9.25 -0.37
C GLN A 112 10.15 -8.92 -1.83
N HIS A 113 9.19 -8.23 -2.47
CA HIS A 113 9.33 -7.69 -3.82
C HIS A 113 8.44 -6.45 -3.99
N GLN A 114 8.76 -5.61 -4.98
CA GLN A 114 8.04 -4.37 -5.22
C GLN A 114 7.64 -4.23 -6.69
N THR A 115 6.47 -3.63 -6.92
CA THR A 115 6.03 -3.13 -8.22
C THR A 115 6.22 -1.61 -8.27
N GLN A 116 5.74 -0.94 -9.32
CA GLN A 116 5.79 0.52 -9.39
C GLN A 116 4.92 1.20 -8.32
N THR A 117 3.87 0.52 -7.84
CA THR A 117 2.83 1.12 -6.98
C THR A 117 2.62 0.37 -5.67
N GLU A 118 3.23 -0.80 -5.48
CA GLU A 118 3.01 -1.67 -4.31
C GLU A 118 4.30 -2.32 -3.83
N LEU A 119 4.40 -2.47 -2.50
CA LEU A 119 5.38 -3.32 -1.85
C LEU A 119 4.66 -4.57 -1.33
N ILE A 120 5.24 -5.74 -1.58
CA ILE A 120 4.64 -7.04 -1.29
C ILE A 120 5.64 -7.88 -0.48
N SER A 121 5.15 -8.54 0.58
CA SER A 121 5.91 -9.52 1.36
C SER A 121 5.14 -10.82 1.47
N ASP A 122 5.74 -11.92 1.03
CA ASP A 122 5.19 -13.27 1.09
C ASP A 122 5.88 -14.08 2.20
N LEU A 123 5.09 -14.61 3.14
CA LEU A 123 5.52 -15.63 4.10
C LEU A 123 5.10 -17.01 3.61
N ASN A 124 6.07 -17.88 3.36
CA ASN A 124 5.81 -19.25 2.92
C ASN A 124 6.14 -20.24 4.04
N PHE A 125 5.21 -21.14 4.33
CA PHE A 125 5.39 -22.21 5.33
C PHE A 125 4.45 -23.38 5.06
N THR A 126 4.76 -24.51 5.69
CA THR A 126 3.88 -25.68 5.71
C THR A 126 3.02 -25.63 6.97
N VAL A 127 1.71 -25.69 6.79
CA VAL A 127 0.75 -25.64 7.90
C VAL A 127 0.95 -26.83 8.84
N SER A 128 1.04 -26.57 10.13
CA SER A 128 1.10 -27.56 11.21
C SER A 128 0.02 -27.28 12.25
N HIS A 129 -0.32 -28.25 13.10
CA HIS A 129 -1.26 -28.02 14.21
C HIS A 129 -0.85 -26.89 15.16
N HIS A 130 0.46 -26.55 15.27
CA HIS A 130 0.93 -25.41 16.07
C HIS A 130 0.49 -24.06 15.50
N HIS A 131 0.12 -24.01 14.22
CA HIS A 131 -0.39 -22.80 13.58
C HIS A 131 -1.88 -22.53 13.91
N HIS A 132 -2.60 -23.47 14.51
CA HIS A 132 -4.01 -23.28 14.86
C HIS A 132 -4.17 -22.17 15.91
N GLY A 133 -5.00 -21.16 15.61
CA GLY A 133 -5.26 -20.02 16.48
C GLY A 133 -4.14 -18.97 16.52
N VAL A 134 -3.06 -19.16 15.74
CA VAL A 134 -1.96 -18.20 15.67
C VAL A 134 -2.36 -17.00 14.82
N THR A 135 -2.09 -15.81 15.34
CA THR A 135 -2.30 -14.55 14.62
C THR A 135 -0.99 -14.06 14.02
N PHE A 136 -1.01 -13.87 12.70
CA PHE A 136 0.04 -13.24 11.93
C PHE A 136 -0.33 -11.78 11.71
N THR A 137 0.57 -10.87 12.07
CA THR A 137 0.38 -9.44 11.89
C THR A 137 1.41 -8.90 10.93
N CYS A 138 0.96 -8.34 9.82
CA CYS A 138 1.79 -7.57 8.91
C CYS A 138 1.74 -6.10 9.30
N THR A 139 2.91 -5.48 9.47
CA THR A 139 3.05 -4.05 9.75
C THR A 139 3.70 -3.35 8.56
N ALA A 140 3.02 -2.33 8.04
CA ALA A 140 3.54 -1.40 7.05
C ALA A 140 4.01 -0.12 7.74
N THR A 141 5.27 0.26 7.47
CA THR A 141 5.89 1.47 8.01
C THR A 141 6.13 2.46 6.88
N HIS A 142 5.37 3.55 6.85
CA HIS A 142 5.46 4.57 5.82
C HIS A 142 6.44 5.67 6.21
N GLN A 143 7.45 5.89 5.37
CA GLN A 143 8.51 6.89 5.55
C GLN A 143 8.06 8.28 5.04
N LEU A 144 6.94 8.78 5.57
CA LEU A 144 6.40 10.11 5.27
C LEU A 144 7.20 11.21 6.01
N GLN A 145 6.68 12.44 6.10
CA GLN A 145 7.31 13.48 6.92
C GLN A 145 7.43 13.08 8.40
N GLN A 146 6.41 12.37 8.89
CA GLN A 146 6.42 11.67 10.16
C GLN A 146 6.21 10.20 9.88
N GLN A 147 7.01 9.35 10.49
CA GLN A 147 6.88 7.91 10.33
C GLN A 147 5.50 7.48 10.85
N THR A 148 4.75 6.77 10.01
CA THR A 148 3.43 6.24 10.40
C THR A 148 3.42 4.75 10.18
N THR A 149 2.93 4.01 11.16
CA THR A 149 2.77 2.56 11.10
C THR A 149 1.30 2.21 11.01
N THR A 150 0.99 1.24 10.16
CA THR A 150 -0.34 0.65 10.01
C THR A 150 -0.16 -0.86 9.95
N HIS A 151 -1.11 -1.63 10.47
CA HIS A 151 -1.00 -3.07 10.49
C HIS A 151 -2.34 -3.73 10.14
N GLU A 152 -2.23 -4.96 9.67
CA GLU A 152 -3.37 -5.86 9.49
C GLU A 152 -3.00 -7.26 9.98
N SER A 153 -3.98 -7.94 10.57
CA SER A 153 -3.77 -9.21 11.27
C SER A 153 -4.70 -10.27 10.72
N LEU A 154 -4.17 -11.49 10.59
CA LEU A 154 -4.90 -12.67 10.15
C LEU A 154 -4.67 -13.80 11.16
N MET A 155 -5.76 -14.42 11.63
CA MET A 155 -5.70 -15.61 12.47
C MET A 155 -5.88 -16.87 11.61
N LEU A 156 -5.00 -17.86 11.78
CA LEU A 156 -5.10 -19.13 11.06
C LEU A 156 -5.99 -20.13 11.81
N GLN A 157 -6.87 -20.79 11.07
CA GLN A 157 -7.66 -21.92 11.53
C GLN A 157 -7.19 -23.17 10.79
N VAL A 158 -6.67 -24.15 11.54
CA VAL A 158 -6.08 -25.37 10.98
C VAL A 158 -6.95 -26.58 11.32
N GLN A 159 -7.24 -27.41 10.31
CA GLN A 159 -7.81 -28.74 10.47
C GLN A 159 -6.69 -29.79 10.55
N CYS A 160 -6.71 -30.61 11.61
CA CYS A 160 -5.78 -31.73 11.75
C CYS A 160 -6.07 -32.81 10.69
N LYS A 161 -5.02 -33.45 10.20
CA LYS A 161 -5.15 -34.59 9.30
C LYS A 161 -5.50 -35.83 10.13
N THR A 162 -6.70 -36.39 9.94
CA THR A 162 -7.11 -37.70 10.51
C THR A 162 -6.38 -38.86 9.88
#